data_AF-A0A154I8T2-F1
#
_entry.id   AF-A0A154I8T2-F1
#
_cell.length_a   1.000
_cell.length_b   1.000
_cell.length_c   1.000
_cell.angle_alpha   90.00
_cell.angle_beta   90.00
_cell.angle_gamma   90.00
#
_symmetry.space_group_name_H-M   'P 1'
#
loop_
_entity.id
_entity.type
_entity.pdbx_description
1 polymer ?
#
loop_
_entity_poly.entity_id
_entity_poly.type
_entity_poly.pdbx_seq_one_letter_code
_entity_poly.pdbx_strand_id
1 'polypeptide(L)'
;MEKILLAAAIATITGFVSSAYAAPVPCEDMLKELRTATSSATLNAADAKAVADLEAKGVERCNADDDKRADVFFADAMKLLGK
;
A
#
# COMPACT_ATOMS: atom_id res chain seq x y z
N MET A 1 14.61 64.16 -14.10
CA MET A 1 14.75 63.11 -15.15
C MET A 1 15.98 62.33 -14.74
N GLU A 2 15.81 61.19 -14.07
CA GLU A 2 15.80 59.90 -14.75
C GLU A 2 15.04 58.85 -13.93
N LYS A 3 14.25 58.05 -14.63
CA LYS A 3 13.43 56.94 -14.12
C LYS A 3 14.28 55.67 -14.09
N ILE A 4 14.42 55.01 -12.95
CA ILE A 4 14.89 53.61 -12.89
C ILE A 4 14.13 52.92 -11.74
N LEU A 5 12.93 52.41 -12.01
CA LEU A 5 12.61 51.01 -12.39
C LEU A 5 12.44 50.09 -11.16
N LEU A 6 11.16 49.82 -10.85
CA LEU A 6 10.68 48.71 -10.03
C LEU A 6 11.20 47.38 -10.61
N ALA A 7 11.91 46.59 -9.81
CA ALA A 7 12.15 45.18 -10.11
C ALA A 7 11.55 44.34 -8.98
N ALA A 8 10.32 43.86 -9.18
CA ALA A 8 9.69 42.87 -8.31
C ALA A 8 10.37 41.51 -8.55
N ALA A 9 11.18 41.06 -7.60
CA ALA A 9 11.76 39.73 -7.61
C ALA A 9 10.69 38.72 -7.19
N ILE A 10 10.02 38.09 -8.16
CA ILE A 10 9.21 36.89 -7.93
C ILE A 10 10.18 35.70 -7.95
N ALA A 11 10.67 35.32 -6.78
CA ALA A 11 11.37 34.05 -6.62
C ALA A 11 10.31 32.95 -6.56
N THR A 12 10.16 32.23 -7.66
CA THR A 12 9.34 31.01 -7.74
C THR A 12 9.92 29.96 -6.79
N ILE A 13 9.20 29.68 -5.70
CA ILE A 13 9.47 28.53 -4.83
C ILE A 13 9.13 27.29 -5.66
N THR A 14 10.15 26.66 -6.26
CA THR A 14 10.00 25.31 -6.80
C THR A 14 9.87 24.37 -5.61
N GLY A 15 8.64 24.04 -5.23
CA GLY A 15 8.36 23.01 -4.24
C GLY A 15 8.91 21.68 -4.74
N PHE A 16 9.92 21.16 -4.05
CA PHE A 16 10.33 19.77 -4.21
C PHE A 16 9.19 18.91 -3.67
N VAL A 17 8.38 18.34 -4.57
CA VAL A 17 7.48 17.24 -4.22
C VAL A 17 8.35 16.01 -3.98
N SER A 18 8.78 15.82 -2.74
CA SER A 18 9.41 14.58 -2.30
C SER A 18 8.36 13.47 -2.39
N SER A 19 8.36 12.71 -3.49
CA SER A 19 7.70 11.41 -3.51
C SER A 19 8.47 10.50 -2.56
N ALA A 20 7.97 10.33 -1.34
CA ALA A 20 8.49 9.32 -0.44
C ALA A 20 8.26 7.96 -1.09
N TYR A 21 9.31 7.37 -1.65
CA TYR A 21 9.30 5.98 -2.06
C TYR A 21 9.33 5.16 -0.76
N ALA A 22 8.18 4.59 -0.38
CA ALA A 22 8.16 3.58 0.66
C ALA A 22 8.99 2.39 0.18
N ALA A 23 9.87 1.88 1.04
CA ALA A 23 10.57 0.64 0.76
C ALA A 23 9.54 -0.48 0.51
N PRO A 24 9.83 -1.44 -0.37
CA PRO A 24 8.98 -2.61 -0.52
C PRO A 24 8.82 -3.30 0.85
N VAL A 25 7.57 -3.56 1.22
CA VAL A 25 7.22 -4.26 2.46
C VAL A 25 7.46 -5.76 2.24
N PRO A 26 8.14 -6.47 3.15
CA PRO A 26 8.27 -7.93 3.08
C PRO A 26 6.90 -8.63 3.03
N CYS A 27 6.77 -9.71 2.24
CA CYS A 27 5.49 -10.40 2.09
C CYS A 27 4.95 -10.96 3.42
N GLU A 28 5.84 -11.31 4.36
CA GLU A 28 5.50 -11.78 5.70
C GLU A 28 4.87 -10.68 6.56
N ASP A 29 5.24 -9.42 6.35
CA ASP A 29 4.65 -8.29 7.07
C ASP A 29 3.22 -8.03 6.58
N MET A 30 2.99 -8.10 5.26
CA MET A 30 1.64 -8.03 4.70
C MET A 30 0.77 -9.22 5.15
N LEU A 31 1.32 -10.43 5.17
CA LEU A 31 0.63 -11.62 5.69
C LEU A 31 0.25 -11.45 7.17
N LYS A 32 1.15 -10.90 7.98
CA LYS A 32 0.89 -10.63 9.40
C LYS A 32 -0.22 -9.60 9.58
N GLU A 33 -0.24 -8.56 8.75
CA GLU A 33 -1.32 -7.57 8.76
C GLU A 33 -2.65 -8.22 8.38
N LEU A 34 -2.68 -9.02 7.31
CA LEU A 34 -3.87 -9.76 6.88
C LEU A 34 -4.42 -10.66 7.99
N ARG A 35 -3.55 -11.41 8.67
CA ARG A 35 -3.97 -12.30 9.78
C ARG A 35 -4.51 -11.51 10.97
N THR A 36 -3.87 -10.40 11.31
CA THR A 36 -4.34 -9.50 12.36
C THR A 36 -5.71 -8.93 12.02
N ALA A 37 -5.87 -8.42 10.80
CA ALA A 37 -7.13 -7.93 10.26
C ALA A 37 -8.24 -8.98 10.32
N THR A 38 -7.93 -10.19 9.85
CA THR A 38 -8.87 -11.33 9.82
C THR A 38 -9.32 -11.70 11.23
N SER A 39 -8.40 -11.76 12.20
CA SER A 39 -8.73 -12.09 13.59
C SER A 39 -9.64 -11.07 14.28
N SER A 40 -9.65 -9.82 13.81
CA SER A 40 -10.52 -8.75 14.33
C SER A 40 -11.85 -8.60 13.58
N ALA A 41 -12.03 -9.31 12.47
CA ALA A 41 -13.17 -9.14 11.58
C ALA A 41 -14.29 -10.14 11.89
N THR A 42 -15.53 -9.67 11.78
CA THR A 42 -16.72 -10.54 11.74
C THR A 42 -17.12 -10.72 10.28
N LEU A 43 -16.85 -11.89 9.72
CA LEU A 43 -17.16 -12.22 8.32
C LEU A 43 -18.34 -13.19 8.23
N ASN A 44 -19.09 -13.09 7.14
CA ASN A 44 -19.98 -14.19 6.75
C ASN A 44 -19.14 -15.39 6.25
N ALA A 45 -19.77 -16.56 6.11
CA ALA A 45 -19.06 -17.78 5.74
C ALA A 45 -18.40 -17.73 4.35
N ALA A 46 -19.00 -17.00 3.41
CA ALA A 46 -18.47 -16.89 2.05
C ALA A 46 -17.18 -16.04 2.02
N ASP A 47 -17.20 -14.88 2.68
CA ASP A 47 -16.05 -14.00 2.78
C ASP A 47 -14.93 -14.62 3.60
N ALA A 48 -15.26 -15.31 4.70
CA ALA A 48 -14.27 -16.05 5.50
C ALA A 48 -13.54 -17.11 4.66
N LYS A 49 -14.27 -17.85 3.82
CA LYS A 49 -13.67 -18.82 2.91
C LYS A 49 -12.79 -18.13 1.85
N ALA A 50 -13.27 -17.03 1.26
CA ALA A 50 -12.53 -16.30 0.24
C ALA A 50 -11.22 -15.70 0.79
N VAL A 51 -11.25 -15.13 1.99
CA VAL A 51 -10.04 -14.66 2.70
C VAL A 51 -9.06 -15.80 2.93
N ALA A 52 -9.51 -16.96 3.41
CA ALA A 52 -8.65 -18.11 3.64
C ALA A 52 -8.01 -18.65 2.34
N ASP A 53 -8.78 -18.73 1.25
CA ASP A 53 -8.29 -19.17 -0.06
C ASP A 53 -7.24 -18.18 -0.62
N LEU A 54 -7.45 -16.87 -0.43
CA LEU A 54 -6.51 -15.83 -0.86
C LEU A 54 -5.24 -15.82 0.01
N GLU A 55 -5.38 -15.96 1.33
CA GLU A 55 -4.24 -16.11 2.24
C GLU A 55 -3.38 -17.30 1.84
N ALA A 56 -3.98 -18.47 1.60
CA ALA A 56 -3.26 -19.67 1.20
C ALA A 56 -2.49 -19.48 -0.11
N LYS A 57 -3.09 -18.86 -1.12
CA LYS A 57 -2.43 -18.53 -2.40
C LYS A 57 -1.30 -17.51 -2.21
N GLY A 58 -1.53 -16.50 -1.37
CA GLY A 58 -0.52 -15.50 -1.05
C GLY A 58 0.68 -16.13 -0.35
N VAL A 59 0.46 -17.02 0.63
CA VAL A 59 1.52 -17.78 1.31
C VAL A 59 2.29 -18.66 0.34
N GLU A 60 1.62 -19.35 -0.59
CA GLU A 60 2.31 -20.15 -1.63
C GLU A 60 3.27 -19.29 -2.46
N ARG A 61 2.85 -18.07 -2.84
CA ARG A 61 3.67 -17.16 -3.65
C ARG A 61 4.79 -16.50 -2.84
N CYS A 62 4.51 -16.09 -1.60
CA CYS A 62 5.47 -15.52 -0.67
C CYS A 62 6.60 -16.53 -0.37
N ASN A 63 6.27 -17.79 -0.09
CA ASN A 63 7.27 -18.86 0.08
C ASN A 63 8.09 -19.17 -1.18
N ALA A 64 7.63 -18.74 -2.35
CA ALA A 64 8.32 -18.90 -3.63
C ALA A 64 9.12 -17.65 -4.03
N ASP A 65 9.31 -16.70 -3.10
CA ASP A 65 9.92 -15.38 -3.30
C ASP A 65 9.21 -14.57 -4.41
N ASP A 66 7.94 -14.87 -4.68
CA ASP A 66 7.10 -14.14 -5.63
C ASP A 66 6.20 -13.14 -4.92
N ASP A 67 6.86 -12.16 -4.31
CA ASP A 67 6.22 -11.15 -3.46
C ASP A 67 5.14 -10.39 -4.22
N LYS A 68 5.39 -10.04 -5.50
CA LYS A 68 4.43 -9.28 -6.32
C LYS A 68 3.09 -10.00 -6.46
N ARG A 69 3.10 -11.33 -6.66
CA ARG A 69 1.84 -12.09 -6.73
C ARG A 69 1.25 -12.33 -5.35
N ALA A 70 2.08 -12.50 -4.32
CA ALA A 70 1.61 -12.61 -2.94
C ALA A 70 0.84 -11.35 -2.50
N ASP A 71 1.40 -10.17 -2.76
CA ASP A 71 0.84 -8.87 -2.42
C ASP A 71 -0.54 -8.66 -3.05
N VAL A 72 -0.73 -9.11 -4.29
CA VAL A 72 -2.04 -9.03 -4.96
C VAL A 72 -3.08 -9.87 -4.22
N PHE A 73 -2.75 -11.10 -3.84
CA PHE A 73 -3.67 -11.96 -3.09
C PHE A 73 -3.97 -11.41 -1.70
N PHE A 74 -2.97 -10.89 -0.99
CA PHE A 74 -3.16 -10.28 0.32
C PHE A 74 -3.99 -9.00 0.23
N ALA A 75 -3.75 -8.15 -0.77
CA ALA A 75 -4.56 -6.95 -1.00
C ALA A 75 -6.02 -7.29 -1.35
N ASP A 76 -6.26 -8.31 -2.16
CA ASP A 76 -7.63 -8.76 -2.45
C ASP A 76 -8.32 -9.34 -1.21
N ALA A 77 -7.59 -10.03 -0.33
CA ALA A 77 -8.13 -10.50 0.95
C ALA A 77 -8.46 -9.32 1.88
N MET A 78 -7.61 -8.30 1.92
CA MET A 78 -7.82 -7.09 2.73
C MET A 78 -9.08 -6.31 2.30
N LYS A 79 -9.40 -6.27 1.00
CA LYS A 79 -10.66 -5.67 0.52
C LYS A 79 -11.89 -6.38 1.07
N LEU A 80 -11.86 -7.70 1.22
CA LEU A 80 -12.95 -8.48 1.83
C LEU A 80 -13.11 -8.19 3.34
N LEU A 81 -12.03 -7.73 3.99
CA LEU A 81 -12.02 -7.28 5.37
C LEU A 81 -12.42 -5.81 5.54
N GLY A 82 -12.71 -5.10 4.44
CA GLY A 82 -13.01 -3.67 4.43
C GLY A 82 -11.81 -2.78 4.78
N LYS A 83 -10.59 -3.25 4.51
CA LYS A 83 -9.33 -2.51 4.70
C LYS A 83 -8.82 -1.91 3.40
#